data_AF-A0A7L8RTJ7-F1
#
_entry.id   AF-A0A7L8RTJ7-F1
#
_cell.length_a   1.000
_cell.length_b   1.000
_cell.length_c   1.000
_cell.angle_alpha   90.00
_cell.angle_beta   90.00
_cell.angle_gamma   90.00
#
_symmetry.space_group_name_H-M   'P 1'
#
loop_
_entity.id
_entity.type
_entity.pdbx_description
1 polymer ?
#
loop_
_entity_poly.entity_id
_entity_poly.type
_entity_poly.pdbx_seq_one_letter_code
_entity_poly.pdbx_strand_id
1 'polypeptide(L)' 'MRRITLNVYSALDGVGLTAAVATALARHAIPCNMVAAYHHDHAFVPAARAEAALASLEELCSKEGGEPVS' A
#
# COMPACT_ATOMS: atom_id res chain seq x y z
N MET A 1 3.41 -13.00 -10.51
CA MET A 1 3.20 -12.12 -9.33
C MET A 1 4.14 -10.92 -9.43
N ARG A 2 3.76 -9.75 -8.94
CA ARG A 2 4.67 -8.61 -8.74
C ARG A 2 4.72 -8.24 -7.27
N ARG A 3 5.92 -7.90 -6.79
CA ARG A 3 6.19 -7.45 -5.43
C ARG A 3 6.24 -5.93 -5.41
N ILE A 4 5.46 -5.31 -4.54
CA ILE A 4 5.52 -3.89 -4.23
C ILE A 4 6.12 -3.78 -2.82
N THR A 5 7.25 -3.07 -2.70
CA THR A 5 7.89 -2.81 -1.41
C THR A 5 7.30 -1.53 -0.83
N LEU A 6 6.75 -1.63 0.38
CA LEU A 6 6.16 -0.49 1.08
C LEU A 6 7.24 0.15 1.94
N ASN A 7 7.81 1.24 1.46
CA ASN A 7 8.91 1.94 2.11
C ASN A 7 8.38 3.01 3.07
N VAL A 8 7.61 2.60 4.08
CA VAL A 8 6.97 3.54 4.99
C VAL A 8 7.91 3.86 6.14
N TYR A 9 8.35 5.11 6.19
CA TYR A 9 9.04 5.65 7.36
C TYR A 9 7.98 5.96 8.43
N SER A 10 8.11 5.27 9.55
CA SER A 10 7.28 5.30 10.75
C SER A 10 6.52 6.61 11.00
N ALA A 11 5.18 6.53 11.03
CA ALA A 11 4.31 7.48 11.74
C ALA A 11 2.97 6.87 12.18
N LEU A 12 2.44 5.86 11.46
CA LEU A 12 1.36 5.01 11.98
C LEU A 12 1.99 3.76 12.60
N ASP A 13 1.81 3.59 13.91
CA ASP A 13 1.97 2.33 14.63
C ASP A 13 1.50 1.16 13.72
N GLY A 14 2.40 0.23 13.35
CA GLY A 14 2.35 -0.59 12.12
C GLY A 14 1.08 -1.41 11.85
N VAL A 15 0.12 -1.41 12.76
CA VAL A 15 -1.24 -1.93 12.60
C VAL A 15 -2.05 -1.12 11.57
N GLY A 16 -1.91 0.20 11.55
CA GLY A 16 -2.75 1.06 10.71
C GLY A 16 -2.39 1.02 9.21
N LEU A 17 -1.09 0.91 8.90
CA LEU A 17 -0.61 0.90 7.52
C LEU A 17 -1.09 -0.34 6.74
N THR A 18 -0.94 -1.53 7.33
CA THR A 18 -1.37 -2.77 6.68
C THR A 18 -2.87 -2.76 6.40
N ALA A 19 -3.67 -2.26 7.35
CA ALA A 19 -5.11 -2.12 7.17
C ALA A 19 -5.46 -1.10 6.07
N ALA A 20 -4.78 0.04 6.02
CA ALA A 20 -4.99 1.06 5.00
C ALA A 20 -4.66 0.55 3.59
N VAL A 21 -3.51 -0.10 3.44
CA VAL A 21 -3.04 -0.72 2.19
C VAL A 21 -4.01 -1.81 1.73
N ALA A 22 -4.37 -2.75 2.61
CA ALA A 22 -5.30 -3.82 2.29
C ALA A 22 -6.68 -3.27 1.90
N THR A 23 -7.16 -2.25 2.61
CA THR A 23 -8.44 -1.59 2.31
C THR A 23 -8.42 -0.88 0.96
N ALA A 24 -7.34 -0.15 0.64
CA ALA A 24 -7.19 0.52 -0.64
C ALA A 24 -7.23 -0.48 -1.80
N LEU A 25 -6.46 -1.56 -1.72
CA LEU A 25 -6.44 -2.60 -2.76
C LEU A 25 -7.78 -3.37 -2.85
N ALA A 26 -8.43 -3.63 -1.71
CA ALA A 26 -9.73 -4.28 -1.66
C ALA A 26 -10.83 -3.46 -2.34
N ARG A 27 -10.81 -2.12 -2.23
CA ARG A 27 -11.77 -1.23 -2.93
C ARG A 27 -11.69 -1.36 -4.45
N HIS A 28 -10.54 -1.73 -4.99
CA HIS A 28 -10.33 -1.99 -6.41
C HIS A 28 -10.45 -3.47 -6.79
N ALA A 29 -10.89 -4.33 -5.86
CA ALA A 29 -10.96 -5.78 -6.01
C ALA A 29 -9.62 -6.40 -6.44
N ILE A 30 -8.50 -5.85 -5.95
CA ILE A 30 -7.16 -6.34 -6.24
C ILE A 30 -6.76 -7.30 -5.11
N PRO A 31 -6.60 -8.60 -5.39
CA PRO A 31 -6.10 -9.53 -4.38
C PRO A 31 -4.65 -9.18 -4.07
N CYS A 32 -4.32 -9.09 -2.79
CA CYS A 32 -2.96 -8.84 -2.33
C CYS A 32 -2.61 -9.79 -1.19
N ASN A 33 -1.35 -10.24 -1.18
CA ASN A 33 -0.77 -10.96 -0.06
C ASN A 33 0.24 -10.04 0.61
N MET A 34 -0.08 -9.61 1.82
CA MET A 34 0.83 -8.83 2.65
C MET A 34 1.81 -9.76 3.35
N VAL A 35 3.09 -9.42 3.29
CA VAL A 35 4.17 -10.14 3.95
C VAL A 35 4.95 -9.15 4.79
N ALA A 36 4.82 -9.28 6.11
CA ALA A 36 5.62 -8.54 7.05
C ALA A 36 7.07 -9.04 7.02
N ALA A 37 8.02 -8.14 6.77
CA ALA A 37 9.44 -8.43 6.88
C ALA A 37 10.09 -7.49 7.90
N TYR A 38 11.25 -7.89 8.41
CA TYR A 38 11.95 -7.22 9.52
C TYR A 38 12.24 -5.72 9.26
N HIS A 39 12.40 -5.34 7.99
CA HIS A 39 12.68 -3.96 7.60
C HIS A 39 11.49 -3.26 6.92
N HIS A 40 10.76 -3.96 6.05
CA HIS A 40 9.66 -3.39 5.25
C HIS A 40 8.58 -4.43 4.96
N ASP A 41 7.32 -4.00 4.98
CA ASP A 41 6.21 -4.79 4.48
C ASP A 41 6.25 -4.90 2.95
N HIS A 42 5.82 -6.06 2.45
CA HIS A 42 5.72 -6.32 1.02
C HIS A 42 4.29 -6.71 0.65
N ALA A 43 3.74 -6.03 -0.34
CA ALA A 43 2.48 -6.41 -0.95
C ALA A 43 2.74 -7.19 -2.26
N PHE A 44 2.25 -8.42 -2.33
CA PHE A 44 2.30 -9.22 -3.54
C PHE A 44 0.95 -9.20 -4.25
N VAL A 45 0.95 -8.79 -5.52
CA VAL A 45 -0.26 -8.65 -6.34
C VAL A 45 -0.10 -9.41 -7.67
N PRO A 46 -1.19 -9.76 -8.36
CA PRO A 46 -1.13 -10.27 -9.72
C PRO A 46 -0.42 -9.29 -10.65
N ALA A 47 0.46 -9.80 -11.53
CA ALA A 47 1.26 -8.94 -12.41
C ALA A 47 0.39 -8.05 -13.32
N ALA A 48 -0.73 -8.60 -13.80
CA ALA A 48 -1.72 -7.87 -14.62
C ALA A 48 -2.44 -6.74 -13.89
N ARG A 49 -2.39 -6.70 -12.56
CA ARG A 49 -3.02 -5.68 -11.71
C ARG A 49 -1.99 -4.80 -11.00
N ALA A 50 -0.70 -5.00 -11.26
CA ALA A 50 0.36 -4.34 -10.50
C ALA A 50 0.37 -2.82 -10.69
N GLU A 51 0.10 -2.32 -11.89
CA GLU A 51 0.02 -0.88 -12.15
C GLU A 51 -1.18 -0.25 -11.46
N ALA A 52 -2.35 -0.90 -11.53
CA ALA A 52 -3.54 -0.44 -10.81
C ALA A 52 -3.31 -0.44 -9.29
N ALA A 53 -2.64 -1.48 -8.77
CA ALA A 53 -2.29 -1.56 -7.36
C ALA A 53 -1.34 -0.43 -6.96
N LEU A 54 -0.31 -0.15 -7.77
CA LEU A 54 0.63 0.94 -7.50
C LEU A 54 -0.09 2.30 -7.47
N ALA A 55 -0.92 2.60 -8.47
CA ALA A 55 -1.68 3.84 -8.53
C ALA A 55 -2.60 4.03 -7.30
N SER A 56 -3.28 2.97 -6.85
CA SER A 56 -4.10 3.03 -5.63
C SER A 56 -3.26 3.32 -4.37
N LEU A 57 -2.04 2.79 -4.29
CA LEU A 57 -1.13 3.01 -3.15
C LEU A 57 -0.50 4.41 -3.19
N GLU A 58 -0.21 4.94 -4.38
CA GLU A 58 0.23 6.32 -4.56
C GLU A 58 -0.85 7.34 -4.16
N GLU A 59 -2.12 7.07 -4.50
CA GLU A 59 -3.24 7.90 -4.06
C GLU A 59 -3.39 7.87 -2.53
N LEU A 60 -3.25 6.69 -1.92
CA LEU A 60 -3.30 6.53 -0.46
C LEU A 60 -2.18 7.34 0.22
N CYS A 61 -0.95 7.25 -0.29
CA CYS A 61 0.19 8.00 0.23
C CYS A 61 0.02 9.52 0.06
N SER A 62 -0.61 9.95 -1.03
CA SER A 62 -0.92 11.37 -1.28
C SER A 62 -2.00 11.90 -0.34
N LYS A 63 -2.94 11.05 0.11
CA LYS A 63 -4.00 11.43 1.08
C LYS A 63 -3.52 11.47 2.53
N GLU A 64 -2.54 10.65 2.91
CA GLU A 64 -1.99 10.62 4.27
C GLU A 64 -0.76 11.55 4.45
N GLY A 65 -0.22 12.09 3.35
CA GLY A 65 0.97 12.95 3.33
C GLY A 65 0.72 14.47 3.20
N GLY A 66 -0.52 14.96 3.18
CA GLY A 66 -0.74 16.40 3.02
C GLY A 66 -2.19 16.85 3.21
N GLU A 67 -2.39 17.71 4.20
CA GLU A 67 -3.30 18.84 4.06
C GLU A 67 -2.94 19.58 2.76
N PRO A 68 -3.92 19.95 1.90
CA PRO A 68 -3.63 20.68 0.68
C PRO A 68 -2.97 22.02 1.04
N VAL A 69 -1.67 22.16 0.74
CA VAL A 69 -1.07 23.50 0.64
C VAL A 69 -1.74 24.21 -0.54
N SER A 70 -2.38 25.32 -0.21
CA SER A 70 -3.20 26.17 -1.09
C SER A 70 -2.43 26.72 -2.28
#